data_AF-A0A200Q357-F1
#
_entry.id   AF-A0A200Q357-F1
#
_cell.length_a   1.000
_cell.length_b   1.000
_cell.length_c   1.000
_cell.angle_alpha   90.00
_cell.angle_beta   90.00
_cell.angle_gamma   90.00
#
_symmetry.space_group_name_H-M   'P 1'
#
loop_
_entity.id
_entity.type
_entity.pdbx_description
1 polymer ?
#
loop_
_entity_poly.entity_id
_entity_poly.type
_entity_poly.pdbx_seq_one_letter_code
_entity_poly.pdbx_strand_id
1 'polypeptide(L)'
;MVDQIRSKVMILMFDHRESSIGWTSILCPELEKKLEENISAGRTWRVSKSREFVYEVHFERSQSINLSRSSCTCNQWKIQNFPCEHAVYYIQSIGESVYDYIYPYFTPDYFRRSNSHAIEPIPNFDMPRVVSEVATIEPPDTRKGPGRPRVNRIPNTSSSLKRARLYSRCMTYGHHNQLTCAVEI
;
A
#
# COMPACT_ATOMS: atom_id res chain seq x y z
N MET A 1 5.68 19.76 -20.20
CA MET A 1 5.50 18.52 -19.40
C MET A 1 6.28 18.57 -18.09
N VAL A 2 7.59 18.86 -18.10
CA VAL A 2 8.43 18.88 -16.89
C VAL A 2 8.01 19.95 -15.86
N ASP A 3 7.66 21.16 -16.29
CA ASP A 3 7.21 22.23 -15.38
C ASP A 3 5.94 21.87 -14.60
N GLN A 4 5.02 21.10 -15.20
CA GLN A 4 3.81 20.67 -14.49
C GLN A 4 4.14 19.68 -13.38
N ILE A 5 5.13 18.80 -13.60
CA ILE A 5 5.62 17.88 -12.57
C ILE A 5 6.28 18.68 -11.46
N ARG A 6 7.17 19.62 -11.80
CA ARG A 6 7.81 20.52 -10.83
C ARG A 6 6.78 21.25 -9.97
N SER A 7 5.77 21.88 -10.59
CA SER A 7 4.71 22.59 -9.87
C SER A 7 3.90 21.69 -8.96
N LYS A 8 3.56 20.46 -9.40
CA LYS A 8 2.85 19.49 -8.55
C LYS A 8 3.68 19.05 -7.34
N VAL A 9 4.97 18.75 -7.54
CA VAL A 9 5.86 18.35 -6.45
C VAL A 9 6.08 19.52 -5.48
N MET A 10 6.24 20.74 -5.99
CA MET A 10 6.36 21.95 -5.17
C MET A 10 5.17 22.14 -4.23
N ILE A 11 3.94 22.03 -4.75
CA ILE A 11 2.70 22.09 -3.96
C ILE A 11 2.66 20.94 -2.95
N LEU A 12 2.92 19.71 -3.39
CA LEU A 12 2.91 18.53 -2.53
C LEU A 12 3.88 18.67 -1.34
N MET A 13 5.11 19.13 -1.57
CA MET A 13 6.10 19.34 -0.51
C MET A 13 5.67 20.44 0.46
N PHE A 14 5.01 21.48 -0.03
CA PHE A 14 4.42 22.52 0.82
C PHE A 14 3.30 21.94 1.70
N ASP A 15 2.33 21.24 1.10
CA ASP A 15 1.21 20.63 1.81
C ASP A 15 1.68 19.61 2.86
N HIS A 16 2.70 18.81 2.54
CA HIS A 16 3.34 17.89 3.48
C HIS A 16 3.93 18.62 4.68
N ARG A 17 4.66 19.73 4.47
CA ARG A 17 5.22 20.53 5.56
C ARG A 17 4.12 21.06 6.45
N GLU A 18 3.14 21.75 5.88
CA GLU A 18 2.03 22.36 6.63
C GLU A 18 1.27 21.30 7.44
N SER A 19 0.94 20.17 6.81
CA SER A 19 0.23 19.08 7.48
C SER A 19 1.02 18.51 8.66
N SER A 20 2.34 18.41 8.52
CA SER A 20 3.20 17.79 9.52
C SER A 20 3.47 18.64 10.77
N ILE A 21 3.21 19.96 10.74
CA ILE A 21 3.46 20.86 11.88
C ILE A 21 2.66 20.42 13.12
N GLY A 22 1.43 19.96 12.92
CA GLY A 22 0.54 19.54 14.00
C GLY A 22 0.72 18.08 14.46
N TRP A 23 1.67 17.32 13.89
CA TRP A 23 1.83 15.91 14.24
C TRP A 23 2.61 15.74 15.54
N THR A 24 1.94 15.23 16.58
CA THR A 24 2.50 15.00 17.91
C THR A 24 2.74 13.53 18.23
N SER A 25 2.29 12.62 17.37
CA SER A 25 2.45 11.17 17.52
C SER A 25 3.90 10.73 17.30
N ILE A 26 4.24 9.52 17.75
CA ILE A 26 5.58 8.94 17.56
C ILE A 26 5.80 8.64 16.07
N LEU A 27 4.79 8.12 15.38
CA LEU A 27 4.81 7.84 13.95
C LEU A 27 3.98 8.88 13.18
N CYS A 28 4.15 8.92 11.85
CA CYS A 28 3.24 9.68 11.00
C CYS A 28 1.79 9.16 11.20
N PRO A 29 0.76 10.03 11.22
CA PRO A 29 -0.61 9.65 11.61
C PRO A 29 -1.19 8.44 10.86
N GLU A 30 -0.90 8.32 9.56
CA GLU A 30 -1.37 7.18 8.75
C GLU A 30 -0.76 5.85 9.22
N LEU A 31 0.49 5.87 9.66
CA LEU A 31 1.21 4.70 10.16
C LEU A 31 0.86 4.40 11.62
N GLU A 32 0.59 5.43 12.42
CA GLU A 32 0.06 5.27 13.78
C GLU A 32 -1.29 4.55 13.72
N LYS A 33 -2.21 5.00 12.85
CA LYS A 33 -3.49 4.34 12.61
C LYS A 33 -3.31 2.88 12.15
N LYS A 34 -2.38 2.64 11.24
CA LYS A 34 -2.06 1.28 10.77
C LYS A 34 -1.50 0.39 11.90
N LEU A 35 -0.70 0.96 12.80
CA LEU A 35 -0.23 0.26 13.98
C LEU A 35 -1.40 -0.12 14.89
N GLU A 36 -2.31 0.79 15.17
CA GLU A 36 -3.52 0.55 15.97
C GLU A 36 -4.40 -0.56 15.37
N GLU A 37 -4.58 -0.54 14.05
CA GLU A 37 -5.29 -1.60 13.31
C GLU A 37 -4.61 -2.96 13.51
N ASN A 38 -3.28 -3.03 13.36
CA ASN A 38 -2.50 -4.26 13.59
C ASN A 38 -2.57 -4.74 15.04
N ILE A 39 -2.57 -3.84 16.02
CA ILE A 39 -2.74 -4.17 17.45
C ILE A 39 -4.12 -4.78 17.68
N SER A 40 -5.16 -4.24 17.05
CA SER A 40 -6.54 -4.72 17.21
C SER A 40 -6.77 -6.12 16.64
N ALA A 41 -6.02 -6.51 15.60
CA ALA A 41 -6.19 -7.77 14.89
C ALA A 41 -5.76 -9.02 15.70
N GLY A 42 -4.76 -8.88 16.57
CA GLY A 42 -4.08 -10.02 17.22
C GLY A 42 -4.71 -10.54 18.51
N ARG A 43 -5.81 -9.96 19.01
CA ARG A 43 -6.27 -10.14 20.41
C ARG A 43 -6.56 -11.58 20.86
N THR A 44 -6.69 -12.54 19.95
CA THR A 44 -7.07 -13.94 20.27
C THR A 44 -6.01 -14.98 19.89
N TRP A 45 -4.82 -14.56 19.45
CA TRP A 45 -3.79 -15.48 18.96
C TRP A 45 -3.01 -16.14 20.10
N ARG A 46 -2.25 -17.20 19.79
CA ARG A 46 -1.33 -17.83 20.75
C ARG A 46 0.09 -17.73 20.24
N VAL A 47 1.05 -17.64 21.15
CA VAL A 47 2.47 -17.47 20.81
C VAL A 47 3.30 -18.58 21.45
N SER A 48 4.24 -19.12 20.68
CA SER A 48 5.26 -20.05 21.15
C SER A 48 6.65 -19.52 20.81
N LYS A 49 7.59 -19.59 21.76
CA LYS A 49 9.00 -19.27 21.54
C LYS A 49 9.74 -20.50 21.02
N SER A 50 10.38 -20.38 19.85
CA SER A 50 11.18 -21.46 19.28
C SER A 50 12.65 -21.33 19.68
N ARG A 51 13.26 -20.15 19.44
CA ARG A 51 14.67 -19.86 19.74
C ARG A 51 14.83 -18.39 20.12
N GLU A 52 16.05 -17.96 20.40
CA GLU A 52 16.37 -16.54 20.55
C GLU A 52 15.99 -15.78 19.28
N PHE A 53 15.20 -14.72 19.43
CA PHE A 53 14.65 -13.90 18.34
C PHE A 53 13.73 -14.61 17.33
N VAL A 54 13.40 -15.91 17.47
CA VAL A 54 12.54 -16.67 16.55
C VAL A 54 11.32 -17.26 17.26
N TYR A 55 10.15 -16.96 16.71
CA TYR A 55 8.86 -17.18 17.36
C TYR A 55 7.81 -17.68 16.38
N GLU A 56 6.80 -18.36 16.90
CA GLU A 56 5.67 -18.85 16.12
C GLU A 56 4.36 -18.29 16.70
N VAL A 57 3.59 -17.62 15.86
CA VAL A 57 2.24 -17.14 16.19
C VAL A 57 1.25 -18.11 15.57
N HIS A 58 0.41 -18.70 16.42
CA HIS A 58 -0.60 -19.67 16.05
C HIS A 58 -1.95 -18.97 15.86
N PHE A 59 -2.45 -19.05 14.63
CA PHE A 59 -3.81 -18.70 14.22
C PHE A 59 -4.35 -19.82 13.31
N GLU A 60 -4.97 -19.51 12.17
CA GLU A 60 -5.36 -20.50 11.15
C GLU A 60 -4.13 -21.16 10.49
N ARG A 61 -3.09 -20.37 10.23
CA ARG A 61 -1.79 -20.83 9.74
C ARG A 61 -0.72 -20.21 10.60
N SER A 62 0.11 -21.06 11.20
CA SER A 62 1.26 -20.61 11.95
C SER A 62 2.15 -19.69 11.11
N GLN A 63 2.55 -18.57 11.70
CA GLN A 63 3.54 -17.67 11.13
C GLN A 63 4.78 -17.64 12.00
N SER A 64 5.95 -17.83 11.38
CA SER A 64 7.21 -17.65 12.09
C SER A 64 7.71 -16.22 11.96
N ILE A 65 8.09 -15.62 13.07
CA ILE A 65 8.63 -14.27 13.17
C ILE A 65 10.08 -14.36 13.61
N ASN A 66 10.93 -13.56 12.96
CA ASN A 66 12.30 -13.36 13.38
C ASN A 66 12.53 -11.86 13.63
N LEU A 67 12.72 -11.50 14.90
CA LEU A 67 12.88 -10.11 15.34
C LEU A 67 14.24 -9.51 14.94
N SER A 68 15.33 -10.29 15.01
CA SER A 68 16.68 -9.80 14.65
C SER A 68 16.80 -9.46 13.16
N ARG A 69 15.94 -10.05 12.33
CA ARG A 69 15.87 -9.79 10.89
C ARG A 69 14.63 -8.99 10.49
N SER A 70 13.85 -8.49 11.46
CA SER A 70 12.59 -7.76 11.24
C SER A 70 11.72 -8.44 10.18
N SER A 71 11.44 -9.73 10.37
CA SER A 71 10.82 -10.55 9.33
C SER A 71 9.73 -11.47 9.84
N CYS A 72 8.77 -11.78 8.97
CA CYS A 72 7.67 -12.70 9.21
C CYS A 72 7.44 -13.52 7.94
N THR A 73 7.00 -14.78 8.08
CA THR A 73 6.65 -15.66 6.95
C THR A 73 5.53 -15.14 6.07
N CYS A 74 4.71 -14.21 6.57
CA CYS A 74 3.73 -13.50 5.72
C CYS A 74 4.38 -12.51 4.73
N ASN A 75 5.70 -12.28 4.84
CA ASN A 75 6.53 -11.35 4.06
C ASN A 75 6.15 -9.86 4.15
N GLN A 76 5.03 -9.51 4.79
CA GLN A 76 4.57 -8.13 4.89
C GLN A 76 5.57 -7.22 5.58
N TRP A 77 6.24 -7.70 6.65
CA TRP A 77 7.23 -6.88 7.35
C TRP A 77 8.41 -6.50 6.44
N LYS A 78 8.95 -7.43 5.65
CA LYS A 78 10.03 -7.12 4.71
C LYS A 78 9.59 -6.22 3.56
N ILE A 79 8.38 -6.41 3.04
CA ILE A 79 7.87 -5.65 1.90
C ILE A 79 7.60 -4.20 2.30
N GLN A 80 6.99 -4.01 3.46
CA GLN A 80 6.56 -2.70 3.94
C GLN A 80 7.62 -2.02 4.82
N ASN A 81 8.65 -2.78 5.22
CA ASN A 81 9.61 -2.42 6.28
C ASN A 81 8.92 -1.98 7.59
N PHE A 82 7.68 -2.43 7.82
CA PHE A 82 6.84 -2.08 8.96
C PHE A 82 6.27 -3.35 9.60
N PRO A 83 6.24 -3.48 10.93
CA PRO A 83 5.73 -4.67 11.61
C PRO A 83 4.32 -5.05 11.13
N CYS A 84 4.15 -6.29 10.69
CA CYS A 84 2.84 -6.84 10.37
C CYS A 84 2.06 -7.17 11.65
N GLU A 85 0.77 -7.44 11.52
CA GLU A 85 -0.13 -7.81 12.62
C GLU A 85 0.42 -8.96 13.49
N HIS A 86 1.08 -9.95 12.89
CA HIS A 86 1.75 -11.05 13.59
C HIS A 86 2.93 -10.57 14.44
N ALA A 87 3.76 -9.70 13.88
CA ALA A 87 4.92 -9.13 14.56
C ALA A 87 4.49 -8.23 15.72
N VAL A 88 3.51 -7.35 15.48
CA VAL A 88 2.94 -6.46 16.48
C VAL A 88 2.40 -7.25 17.67
N TYR A 89 1.55 -8.25 17.40
CA TYR A 89 0.99 -9.09 18.44
C TYR A 89 2.08 -9.81 19.26
N TYR A 90 3.08 -10.35 18.56
CA TYR A 90 4.19 -11.03 19.20
C TYR A 90 4.99 -10.12 20.14
N ILE A 91 5.41 -8.95 19.65
CA ILE A 91 6.20 -7.98 20.43
C ILE A 91 5.42 -7.56 21.70
N GLN A 92 4.11 -7.34 21.56
CA GLN A 92 3.25 -7.04 22.71
C GLN A 92 3.15 -8.21 23.71
N SER A 93 3.13 -9.46 23.22
CA SER A 93 3.03 -10.65 24.09
C SER A 93 4.27 -10.88 24.96
N ILE A 94 5.44 -10.34 24.57
CA ILE A 94 6.65 -10.34 25.40
C ILE A 94 6.83 -9.07 26.22
N GLY A 95 5.88 -8.14 26.16
CA GLY A 95 5.91 -6.90 26.93
C GLY A 95 6.88 -5.85 26.39
N GLU A 96 7.36 -5.99 25.15
CA GLU A 96 8.23 -5.01 24.53
C GLU A 96 7.43 -3.96 23.74
N SER A 97 8.07 -2.81 23.49
CA SER A 97 7.47 -1.72 22.71
C SER A 97 7.62 -2.01 21.21
N VAL A 98 6.51 -1.97 20.48
CA VAL A 98 6.52 -2.15 19.02
C VAL A 98 7.31 -1.04 18.33
N TYR A 99 7.35 0.16 18.91
CA TYR A 99 8.08 1.30 18.36
C TYR A 99 9.58 1.04 18.26
N ASP A 100 10.15 0.20 19.13
CA ASP A 100 11.58 -0.15 19.11
C ASP A 100 11.97 -0.97 17.86
N TYR A 101 10.97 -1.60 17.23
CA TYR A 101 11.12 -2.42 16.03
C TYR A 101 10.69 -1.69 14.76
N ILE A 102 10.33 -0.41 14.87
CA ILE A 102 9.94 0.44 13.75
C ILE A 102 11.10 1.37 13.42
N TYR A 103 11.48 1.40 12.15
CA TYR A 103 12.56 2.28 11.72
C TYR A 103 12.20 3.77 11.86
N PRO A 104 13.17 4.63 12.20
CA PRO A 104 12.94 6.07 12.40
C PRO A 104 12.38 6.84 11.20
N TYR A 105 12.53 6.32 9.98
CA TYR A 105 12.09 6.99 8.75
C TYR A 105 10.56 7.20 8.69
N PHE A 106 9.81 6.51 9.54
CA PHE A 106 8.36 6.65 9.68
C PHE A 106 7.91 7.70 10.69
N THR A 107 8.85 8.34 11.39
CA THR A 107 8.53 9.37 12.38
C THR A 107 8.23 10.72 11.72
N PRO A 108 7.42 11.58 12.35
CA PRO A 108 7.17 12.93 11.86
C PRO A 108 8.45 13.77 11.70
N ASP A 109 9.48 13.51 12.50
CA ASP A 109 10.77 14.21 12.38
C ASP A 109 11.45 13.91 11.04
N TYR A 110 11.59 12.63 10.68
CA TYR A 110 12.18 12.23 9.40
C TYR A 110 11.32 12.68 8.22
N PHE A 111 10.00 12.64 8.35
CA PHE A 111 9.08 13.17 7.33
C PHE A 111 9.27 14.68 7.10
N ARG A 112 9.42 15.46 8.17
CA ARG A 112 9.69 16.90 8.06
C ARG A 112 11.05 17.18 7.43
N ARG A 113 12.09 16.41 7.81
CA ARG A 113 13.42 16.53 7.22
C ARG A 113 13.43 16.22 5.72
N SER A 114 12.70 15.20 5.27
CA SER A 114 12.65 14.84 3.86
C SER A 114 11.89 15.87 3.00
N ASN A 115 10.93 16.59 3.61
CA ASN A 115 10.16 17.64 2.93
C ASN A 115 10.63 19.06 3.31
N SER A 116 11.78 19.24 3.95
CA SER A 116 12.22 20.55 4.45
C SER A 116 12.56 21.53 3.33
N HIS A 117 13.15 21.02 2.24
CA HIS A 117 13.57 21.83 1.11
C HIS A 117 12.38 22.28 0.25
N ALA A 118 12.31 23.58 -0.05
CA ALA A 118 11.35 24.11 -0.99
C ALA A 118 11.89 24.00 -2.43
N ILE A 119 11.02 23.62 -3.37
CA ILE A 119 11.30 23.77 -4.79
C ILE A 119 10.99 25.22 -5.14
N GLU A 120 11.99 25.97 -5.57
CA GLU A 120 11.81 27.37 -5.97
C GLU A 120 10.96 27.48 -7.25
N PRO A 121 10.11 28.52 -7.36
CA PRO A 121 9.42 28.82 -8.59
C PRO A 121 10.44 29.21 -9.67
N ILE A 122 10.29 28.61 -10.85
CA ILE A 122 11.05 29.02 -12.03
C ILE A 122 10.16 30.01 -12.79
N PRO A 123 10.53 31.30 -12.86
CA PRO A 123 9.74 32.29 -13.57
C PRO A 123 9.82 32.05 -15.09
N ASN A 124 8.67 32.07 -15.75
CA ASN A 124 8.56 31.89 -17.20
C ASN A 124 8.34 33.22 -17.93
N PHE A 125 8.81 34.34 -17.36
CA PHE A 125 8.60 35.69 -17.91
C PHE A 125 9.23 35.86 -19.30
N ASP A 126 10.43 35.32 -19.51
CA ASP A 126 11.15 35.38 -20.77
C ASP A 126 10.83 34.20 -21.70
N MET A 127 9.90 33.32 -21.31
CA MET A 127 9.52 32.20 -22.17
C MET A 127 8.73 32.77 -23.35
N PRO A 128 9.24 32.64 -24.59
CA PRO A 128 8.54 33.17 -25.75
C PRO A 128 7.13 32.56 -25.78
N ARG A 129 6.10 33.42 -25.93
CA ARG A 129 4.76 32.93 -26.19
C ARG A 129 4.87 32.08 -27.45
N VAL A 130 4.64 30.77 -27.31
CA VAL A 130 4.48 29.88 -28.46
C VAL A 130 3.16 30.27 -29.13
N VAL A 131 3.18 31.36 -29.90
CA VAL A 131 2.14 31.67 -30.87
C VAL A 131 2.49 30.86 -32.10
N SER A 132 2.28 29.55 -32.03
CA SER A 132 2.30 28.74 -33.24
C SER A 132 0.92 28.13 -33.39
N GLU A 133 0.16 28.68 -34.34
CA GLU A 133 -0.94 27.97 -35.00
C GLU A 133 -0.40 26.73 -35.77
N VAL A 134 0.92 26.49 -35.80
CA VAL A 134 1.62 25.55 -36.68
C VAL A 134 2.24 24.34 -35.93
N ALA A 135 2.13 24.23 -34.61
CA ALA A 135 2.70 23.09 -33.86
C ALA A 135 1.68 22.36 -32.97
N THR A 136 0.43 22.26 -33.42
CA THR A 136 -0.47 21.24 -32.89
C THR A 136 0.06 19.89 -33.35
N ILE A 137 0.92 19.27 -32.53
CA ILE A 137 1.31 17.88 -32.72
C ILE A 137 0.05 17.06 -32.49
N GLU A 138 -0.56 16.59 -33.57
CA GLU A 138 -1.68 15.66 -33.46
C GLU A 138 -1.19 14.36 -32.81
N PRO A 139 -1.99 13.75 -31.93
CA PRO A 139 -1.64 12.43 -31.42
C PRO A 139 -1.41 11.49 -32.61
N PRO A 140 -0.40 10.61 -32.55
CA PRO A 140 -0.18 9.65 -33.61
C PRO A 140 -1.47 8.89 -33.87
N ASP A 141 -1.74 8.61 -35.14
CA ASP A 141 -2.99 8.04 -35.59
C ASP A 141 -3.13 6.59 -35.09
N THR A 142 -3.60 6.42 -33.86
CA THR A 142 -3.69 5.11 -33.20
C THR A 142 -4.94 4.40 -33.68
N ARG A 143 -4.76 3.37 -34.51
CA ARG A 143 -5.84 2.42 -34.81
C ARG A 143 -6.15 1.62 -33.54
N LYS A 144 -7.42 1.62 -33.11
CA LYS A 144 -7.89 0.62 -32.13
C LYS A 144 -7.66 -0.76 -32.75
N GLY A 145 -6.95 -1.63 -32.04
CA GLY A 145 -6.77 -3.02 -32.46
C GLY A 145 -8.15 -3.69 -32.70
N PRO A 146 -8.24 -4.66 -33.61
CA PRO A 146 -9.48 -5.38 -33.86
C PRO A 146 -10.02 -5.99 -32.56
N GLY A 147 -11.23 -5.61 -32.16
CA GLY A 147 -11.87 -6.14 -30.96
C GLY A 147 -12.89 -5.19 -30.33
N ARG A 148 -13.81 -5.76 -29.54
CA ARG A 148 -14.81 -4.99 -28.79
C ARG A 148 -14.12 -4.18 -27.69
N PRO A 149 -14.33 -2.85 -27.61
CA PRO A 149 -13.88 -2.04 -26.48
C PRO A 149 -14.38 -2.66 -25.17
N ARG A 150 -13.47 -2.85 -24.21
CA ARG A 150 -13.85 -3.38 -22.91
C ARG A 150 -14.78 -2.38 -22.22
N VAL A 151 -15.96 -2.83 -21.80
CA VAL A 151 -16.94 -2.01 -21.07
C VAL A 151 -16.45 -1.70 -19.65
N ASN A 152 -15.63 -2.59 -19.07
CA ASN A 152 -15.15 -2.47 -17.70
C ASN A 152 -13.63 -2.21 -17.66
N ARG A 153 -13.23 -1.26 -16.83
CA ARG A 153 -11.83 -0.97 -16.49
C ARG A 153 -11.18 -2.17 -15.80
N ILE A 154 -9.91 -2.45 -16.10
CA ILE A 154 -9.12 -3.41 -15.32
C ILE A 154 -8.74 -2.73 -14.00
N PRO A 155 -9.15 -3.27 -12.84
CA PRO A 155 -8.78 -2.71 -11.56
C PRO A 155 -7.27 -2.79 -11.34
N ASN A 156 -6.70 -1.74 -10.75
CA ASN A 156 -5.27 -1.59 -10.46
C ASN A 156 -4.81 -2.35 -9.20
N THR A 157 -5.75 -2.95 -8.46
CA THR A 157 -5.49 -3.72 -7.24
C THR A 157 -5.82 -5.21 -7.45
N SER A 158 -4.98 -6.10 -6.91
CA SER A 158 -5.18 -7.55 -6.93
C SER A 158 -6.40 -8.03 -6.13
N SER A 159 -7.08 -7.13 -5.42
CA SER A 159 -8.26 -7.43 -4.58
C SER A 159 -9.54 -7.73 -5.36
N SER A 160 -9.54 -7.58 -6.69
CA SER A 160 -10.70 -7.92 -7.54
C SER A 160 -10.66 -9.35 -8.07
N LEU A 161 -10.19 -10.32 -7.28
CA LEU A 161 -10.48 -11.71 -7.56
C LEU A 161 -11.97 -11.92 -7.28
N LYS A 162 -12.80 -11.90 -8.32
CA LYS A 162 -14.17 -12.39 -8.22
C LYS A 162 -14.10 -13.82 -7.71
N ARG A 163 -14.41 -14.05 -6.42
CA ARG A 163 -14.48 -15.39 -5.83
C ARG A 163 -15.40 -16.23 -6.71
N ALA A 164 -14.87 -17.29 -7.31
CA ALA A 164 -15.71 -18.30 -7.94
C ALA A 164 -16.62 -18.89 -6.86
N ARG A 165 -17.92 -18.96 -7.11
CA ARG A 165 -18.85 -19.65 -6.20
C ARG A 165 -18.73 -21.15 -6.45
N LEU A 166 -18.74 -21.94 -5.38
CA LEU A 166 -18.95 -23.38 -5.47
C LEU A 166 -20.43 -23.62 -5.73
N TYR A 167 -20.77 -24.30 -6.83
CA TYR A 167 -22.16 -24.57 -7.17
C TYR A 167 -22.57 -25.94 -6.65
N SER A 168 -23.63 -26.00 -5.85
CA SER A 168 -24.08 -27.22 -5.16
C SER A 168 -24.51 -28.37 -6.09
N ARG A 169 -24.89 -28.10 -7.35
CA ARG A 169 -25.26 -29.14 -8.32
C ARG A 169 -24.06 -29.83 -8.96
N CYS A 170 -23.04 -29.09 -9.36
CA CYS A 170 -21.88 -29.64 -10.07
C CYS A 170 -20.60 -29.66 -9.23
N MET A 171 -20.66 -29.13 -8.00
CA MET A 171 -19.56 -29.03 -7.03
C MET A 171 -18.27 -28.46 -7.63
N THR A 172 -18.38 -27.63 -8.66
CA THR A 172 -17.25 -26.95 -9.31
C THR A 172 -17.31 -25.45 -9.08
N TYR A 173 -16.14 -24.83 -9.10
CA TYR A 173 -15.97 -23.39 -9.02
C TYR A 173 -16.14 -22.77 -10.41
N GLY A 174 -17.12 -21.89 -10.59
CA GLY A 174 -17.43 -21.33 -11.91
C GLY A 174 -18.09 -19.96 -11.92
N HIS A 175 -18.51 -19.52 -13.10
CA HIS A 175 -19.19 -18.24 -13.35
C HIS A 175 -20.53 -18.40 -14.09
N HIS A 176 -21.18 -19.56 -14.00
CA HIS A 176 -22.47 -19.83 -14.62
C HIS A 176 -23.62 -19.74 -13.60
N ASN A 177 -24.86 -19.53 -14.03
CA ASN A 177 -26.01 -19.51 -13.11
C ASN A 177 -26.53 -20.94 -12.89
N GLN A 178 -27.15 -21.20 -11.73
CA GLN A 178 -27.70 -22.52 -11.38
C GLN A 178 -28.72 -23.04 -12.41
N LEU A 179 -29.50 -22.12 -13.01
CA LEU A 179 -30.49 -22.43 -14.04
C LEU A 179 -29.86 -22.84 -15.38
N THR A 180 -28.58 -22.53 -15.60
CA THR A 180 -27.86 -22.79 -16.86
C THR A 180 -26.75 -23.83 -16.68
N CYS A 181 -26.75 -24.57 -15.58
CA CYS A 181 -25.77 -25.62 -15.30
C CYS A 181 -26.09 -26.87 -16.13
N ALA A 182 -25.17 -27.27 -17.01
CA ALA A 182 -25.36 -28.36 -17.99
C ALA A 182 -25.13 -29.78 -17.43
N VAL A 183 -24.93 -29.92 -16.11
CA VAL A 183 -24.83 -31.23 -15.45
C VAL A 183 -26.25 -31.73 -15.21
N GLU A 184 -26.66 -32.76 -15.96
CA GLU A 184 -27.90 -33.50 -15.75
C GLU A 184 -27.77 -34.40 -14.50
N ILE A 185 -28.90 -34.61 -13.79
CA ILE A 185 -28.97 -35.38 -12.54
C ILE A 185 -28.73 -36.87 -12.82
#